data_AF-A0A7V0UDY4-F1
#
_entry.id   AF-A0A7V0UDY4-F1
#
_cell.length_a   1.000
_cell.length_b   1.000
_cell.length_c   1.000
_cell.angle_alpha   90.00
_cell.angle_beta   90.00
_cell.angle_gamma   90.00
#
_symmetry.space_group_name_H-M   'P 1'
#
loop_
_entity.id
_entity.type
_entity.pdbx_description
1 polymer ?
#
loop_
_entity_poly.entity_id
_entity_poly.type
_entity_poly.pdbx_seq_one_letter_code
_entity_poly.pdbx_strand_id
1 'polypeptide(L)'
;MVVRFCWCVRFLGKASSGLKKLESMRFRNEQPGEYRQGAATDFRSRRSSMSLLYVFAASAIEGEPVRRMASATDSNSILRCGVNDVVLITTGMGPRNAKDHVAAALNGSPSALLARRPDAVLVIGLCGGLTDSLSEGRVVAYTGCGFTDGVRPILSCSDTIMDSVTACLSASGIACDRVTGITSPRIATTPAEKLALAKQGADVVDMESYVILEAAANAGVPAAVLRVVADSRARVLPDLNRALNEHGGLDGRKALLVALGSPLRTARLIAANRRAMRALTKALEIVVKAPCFA
;
A
#
# COMPACT_ATOMS: atom_id res chain seq x y z
N MET A 1 -7.34 -26.90 -19.31
CA MET A 1 -7.26 -25.41 -19.23
C MET A 1 -8.03 -24.79 -18.04
N VAL A 2 -8.51 -25.58 -17.07
CA VAL A 2 -9.29 -25.11 -15.89
C VAL A 2 -8.47 -25.09 -14.59
N VAL A 3 -7.35 -25.83 -14.53
CA VAL A 3 -6.54 -26.00 -13.31
C VAL A 3 -5.70 -24.75 -12.96
N ARG A 4 -5.42 -23.87 -13.93
CA ARG A 4 -4.63 -22.63 -13.72
C ARG A 4 -5.43 -21.46 -13.13
N PHE A 5 -6.77 -21.54 -13.12
CA PHE A 5 -7.64 -20.49 -12.57
C PHE A 5 -7.79 -20.61 -11.03
N CYS A 6 -7.71 -21.83 -10.50
CA CYS A 6 -7.86 -22.09 -9.07
C CYS A 6 -6.69 -21.53 -8.23
N TRP A 7 -5.48 -21.45 -8.79
CA TRP A 7 -4.30 -20.97 -8.05
C TRP A 7 -4.34 -19.44 -7.77
N CYS A 8 -4.91 -18.65 -8.68
CA CYS A 8 -4.99 -17.19 -8.53
C CYS A 8 -6.05 -16.76 -7.50
N VAL A 9 -7.08 -17.59 -7.27
CA VAL A 9 -8.17 -17.30 -6.32
C VAL A 9 -7.86 -17.86 -4.93
N ARG A 10 -7.12 -18.97 -4.83
CA ARG A 10 -6.72 -19.55 -3.53
C ARG A 10 -5.73 -18.67 -2.75
N PHE A 11 -5.01 -17.77 -3.42
CA PHE A 11 -4.05 -16.84 -2.79
C PHE A 11 -4.71 -15.60 -2.16
N LEU A 12 -5.96 -15.28 -2.53
CA LEU A 12 -6.75 -14.22 -1.90
C LEU A 12 -7.49 -14.68 -0.62
N GLY A 13 -7.43 -15.99 -0.29
CA GLY A 13 -8.26 -16.60 0.76
C GLY A 13 -7.51 -17.34 1.87
N LYS A 14 -6.20 -17.17 2.02
CA LYS A 14 -5.41 -17.77 3.12
C LYS A 14 -4.67 -16.71 3.92
N ALA A 15 -5.40 -15.98 4.76
CA ALA A 15 -4.85 -15.13 5.82
C ALA A 15 -5.74 -15.19 7.08
N SER A 16 -6.30 -16.36 7.40
CA SER A 16 -7.15 -16.55 8.58
C SER A 16 -7.06 -17.96 9.15
N SER A 17 -5.87 -18.43 9.48
CA SER A 17 -5.72 -19.61 10.35
C SER A 17 -4.28 -19.71 10.86
N GLY A 18 -3.99 -19.04 11.97
CA GLY A 18 -2.68 -19.08 12.62
C GLY A 18 -2.67 -18.41 13.98
N LEU A 19 -3.76 -18.53 14.75
CA LEU A 19 -3.86 -17.92 16.08
C LEU A 19 -4.56 -18.86 17.08
N LYS A 20 -4.02 -20.07 17.26
CA LYS A 20 -4.32 -20.94 18.43
C LYS A 20 -3.17 -21.92 18.68
N LYS A 21 -2.05 -21.42 19.20
CA LYS A 21 -1.13 -22.20 20.04
C LYS A 21 -0.05 -21.27 20.57
N LEU A 22 -0.24 -20.72 21.77
CA LEU A 22 0.82 -20.20 22.65
C LEU A 22 0.18 -19.79 23.99
N GLU A 23 -0.47 -20.74 24.64
CA GLU A 23 -0.72 -20.69 26.08
C GLU A 23 -0.14 -21.98 26.65
N SER A 24 1.05 -21.86 27.25
CA SER A 24 1.58 -22.65 28.36
C SER A 24 3.10 -22.75 28.24
N MET A 25 3.84 -21.78 28.79
CA MET A 25 5.12 -22.12 29.39
C MET A 25 5.43 -21.13 30.50
N ARG A 26 5.55 -21.72 31.69
CA ARG A 26 5.69 -21.07 32.99
C ARG A 26 7.02 -20.31 33.07
N PHE A 27 6.93 -19.11 33.62
CA PHE A 27 8.06 -18.32 34.13
C PHE A 27 8.88 -19.14 35.12
N ARG A 28 10.20 -19.15 34.94
CA ARG A 28 11.18 -19.48 35.97
C ARG A 28 12.10 -18.26 36.13
N ASN A 29 12.06 -17.68 37.33
CA ASN A 29 12.90 -16.57 37.78
C ASN A 29 14.35 -17.03 37.89
N GLU A 30 15.28 -16.32 37.26
CA GLU A 30 16.69 -16.25 37.69
C GLU A 30 17.19 -14.80 37.57
N GLN A 31 17.90 -14.37 38.62
CA GLN A 31 18.41 -13.03 38.88
C GLN A 31 19.73 -12.73 38.13
N PRO A 32 20.14 -11.45 37.98
CA PRO A 32 21.21 -11.06 37.06
C PRO A 32 22.61 -11.14 37.69
N GLY A 33 23.56 -11.72 36.95
CA GLY A 33 24.99 -11.65 37.23
C GLY A 33 25.69 -10.57 36.41
N GLU A 34 26.41 -9.67 37.09
CA GLU A 34 27.37 -8.74 36.51
C GLU A 34 28.48 -9.47 35.74
N TYR A 35 28.91 -8.93 34.58
CA TYR A 35 30.34 -9.00 34.21
C TYR A 35 30.73 -7.97 33.13
N ARG A 36 31.70 -7.14 33.54
CA ARG A 36 32.81 -6.47 32.83
C ARG A 36 32.60 -5.66 31.54
N GLN A 37 32.98 -4.38 31.68
CA GLN A 37 33.45 -3.45 30.66
C GLN A 37 34.55 -4.06 29.78
N GLY A 38 34.38 -3.95 28.47
CA GLY A 38 35.37 -4.25 27.45
C GLY A 38 35.08 -3.51 26.16
N ALA A 39 35.92 -2.51 25.86
CA ALA A 39 36.20 -1.91 24.55
C ALA A 39 35.06 -1.92 23.49
N ALA A 40 34.17 -0.93 23.56
CA ALA A 40 33.35 -0.52 22.41
C ALA A 40 34.15 0.47 21.56
N THR A 41 35.09 -0.03 20.77
CA THR A 41 35.74 0.73 19.70
C THR A 41 34.70 1.07 18.63
N ASP A 42 34.20 2.30 18.71
CA ASP A 42 33.90 3.23 17.61
C ASP A 42 33.46 2.64 16.25
N PHE A 43 32.47 1.74 16.26
CA PHE A 43 31.74 1.31 15.05
C PHE A 43 30.51 2.21 14.79
N ARG A 44 30.42 3.37 15.45
CA ARG A 44 29.23 4.24 15.50
C ARG A 44 29.28 5.44 14.56
N SER A 45 30.39 5.74 13.89
CA SER A 45 30.55 7.01 13.15
C SER A 45 30.37 6.95 11.62
N ARG A 46 29.79 5.87 11.06
CA ARG A 46 29.54 5.77 9.60
C ARG A 46 28.16 5.28 9.17
N ARG A 47 27.12 5.39 10.01
CA ARG A 47 25.74 5.36 9.49
C ARG A 47 25.40 6.76 8.98
N SER A 48 25.54 7.01 7.68
CA SER A 48 24.76 8.09 7.06
C SER A 48 23.30 7.89 7.49
N SER A 49 22.60 8.95 7.91
CA SER A 49 21.26 8.83 8.48
C SER A 49 20.29 8.28 7.43
N MET A 50 20.09 6.96 7.46
CA MET A 50 19.11 6.30 6.59
C MET A 50 17.70 6.68 7.06
N SER A 51 16.88 7.16 6.13
CA SER A 51 15.48 7.44 6.43
C SER A 51 14.71 6.16 6.69
N LEU A 52 13.83 6.18 7.69
CA LEU A 52 12.87 5.15 7.98
C LEU A 52 11.56 5.44 7.25
N LEU A 53 11.26 4.64 6.24
CA LEU A 53 10.06 4.74 5.42
C LEU A 53 9.07 3.65 5.80
N TYR A 54 7.84 4.04 6.14
CA TYR A 54 6.74 3.07 6.26
C TYR A 54 6.00 3.01 4.93
N VAL A 55 6.01 1.83 4.30
CA VAL A 55 5.33 1.59 3.03
C VAL A 55 4.05 0.81 3.28
N PHE A 56 2.91 1.38 2.91
CA PHE A 56 1.61 0.73 3.03
C PHE A 56 1.15 0.18 1.68
N ALA A 57 0.77 -1.09 1.67
CA ALA A 57 0.19 -1.78 0.52
C ALA A 57 -1.12 -2.47 0.94
N ALA A 58 -2.16 -2.42 0.10
CA ALA A 58 -3.44 -3.05 0.42
C ALA A 58 -3.36 -4.59 0.36
N SER A 59 -2.43 -5.14 -0.41
CA SER A 59 -2.24 -6.58 -0.58
C SER A 59 -0.78 -7.00 -0.60
N ALA A 60 -0.54 -8.28 -0.29
CA ALA A 60 0.79 -8.87 -0.40
C ALA A 60 1.36 -8.77 -1.83
N ILE A 61 0.50 -8.82 -2.86
CA ILE A 61 0.91 -8.70 -4.26
C ILE A 61 1.46 -7.30 -4.56
N GLU A 62 0.84 -6.25 -4.01
CA GLU A 62 1.30 -4.87 -4.16
C GLU A 62 2.60 -4.59 -3.39
N GLY A 63 2.77 -5.22 -2.23
CA GLY A 63 3.98 -5.10 -1.43
C GLY A 63 5.15 -5.98 -1.89
N GLU A 64 4.89 -7.01 -2.72
CA GLU A 64 5.89 -7.97 -3.18
C GLU A 64 7.11 -7.33 -3.88
N PRO A 65 6.98 -6.31 -4.75
CA PRO A 65 8.13 -5.60 -5.31
C PRO A 65 9.09 -5.07 -4.24
N VAL A 66 8.53 -4.49 -3.16
CA VAL A 66 9.32 -3.97 -2.04
C VAL A 66 10.00 -5.09 -1.27
N ARG A 67 9.27 -6.19 -0.99
CA ARG A 67 9.85 -7.38 -0.34
C ARG A 67 11.01 -7.96 -1.12
N ARG A 68 10.90 -8.07 -2.45
CA ARG A 68 11.96 -8.63 -3.30
C ARG A 68 13.23 -7.78 -3.35
N MET A 69 13.09 -6.47 -3.19
CA MET A 69 14.24 -5.57 -3.14
C MET A 69 15.00 -5.67 -1.82
N ALA A 70 14.37 -6.20 -0.78
CA ALA A 70 14.98 -6.36 0.51
C ALA A 70 15.90 -7.57 0.55
N SER A 71 17.08 -7.41 1.14
CA SER A 71 18.01 -8.52 1.38
C SER A 71 17.66 -9.39 2.60
N ALA A 72 16.40 -9.41 3.06
CA ALA A 72 15.99 -10.08 4.31
C ALA A 72 14.76 -11.00 4.14
N THR A 73 14.80 -12.13 4.83
CA THR A 73 13.92 -13.30 4.64
C THR A 73 12.69 -13.33 5.54
N ASP A 74 12.50 -12.37 6.45
CA ASP A 74 11.43 -12.42 7.44
C ASP A 74 10.37 -11.30 7.29
N SER A 75 9.10 -11.72 7.34
CA SER A 75 7.92 -10.86 7.13
C SER A 75 7.70 -9.78 8.19
N ASN A 76 8.47 -9.82 9.29
CA ASN A 76 8.46 -8.87 10.39
C ASN A 76 9.85 -8.24 10.56
N SER A 77 10.50 -7.77 9.49
CA SER A 77 11.84 -7.16 9.58
C SER A 77 11.90 -5.83 8.84
N ILE A 78 12.77 -4.93 9.30
CA ILE A 78 13.13 -3.72 8.57
C ILE A 78 13.89 -4.14 7.32
N LEU A 79 13.37 -3.76 6.17
CA LEU A 79 13.89 -4.06 4.85
C LEU A 79 14.87 -2.97 4.43
N ARG A 80 16.11 -3.32 4.14
CA ARG A 80 17.06 -2.35 3.60
C ARG A 80 16.86 -2.21 2.10
N CYS A 81 16.53 -0.99 1.64
CA CYS A 81 16.34 -0.68 0.23
C CYS A 81 17.15 0.57 -0.14
N GLY A 82 18.35 0.36 -0.70
CA GLY A 82 19.25 1.47 -1.05
C GLY A 82 19.65 2.27 0.20
N VAL A 83 19.31 3.55 0.21
CA VAL A 83 19.60 4.48 1.32
C VAL A 83 18.52 4.51 2.40
N ASN A 84 17.41 3.78 2.23
CA ASN A 84 16.27 3.79 3.14
C ASN A 84 16.13 2.47 3.90
N ASP A 85 15.72 2.57 5.15
CA ASP A 85 15.18 1.47 5.95
C ASP A 85 13.65 1.46 5.77
N VAL A 86 13.09 0.33 5.35
CA VAL A 86 11.69 0.23 4.93
C VAL A 86 10.94 -0.74 5.83
N VAL A 87 9.83 -0.31 6.39
CA VAL A 87 8.86 -1.20 7.05
C VAL A 87 7.65 -1.33 6.13
N LEU A 88 7.47 -2.51 5.54
CA LEU A 88 6.34 -2.80 4.66
C LEU A 88 5.16 -3.31 5.48
N ILE A 89 4.03 -2.60 5.42
CA ILE A 89 2.81 -2.91 6.15
C ILE A 89 1.72 -3.26 5.14
N THR A 90 1.22 -4.49 5.22
CA THR A 90 0.06 -4.92 4.44
C THR A 90 -1.20 -4.59 5.21
N THR A 91 -2.04 -3.68 4.71
CA THR A 91 -3.24 -3.23 5.42
C THR A 91 -4.44 -4.14 5.24
N GLY A 92 -4.48 -4.91 4.14
CA GLY A 92 -5.73 -5.44 3.63
C GLY A 92 -6.49 -4.38 2.81
N MET A 93 -7.38 -4.86 1.93
CA MET A 93 -8.22 -3.99 1.09
C MET A 93 -9.32 -3.34 1.92
N GLY A 94 -9.62 -2.08 1.62
CA GLY A 94 -10.70 -1.30 2.19
C GLY A 94 -10.31 -0.41 3.37
N PRO A 95 -11.09 0.67 3.62
CA PRO A 95 -10.67 1.75 4.52
C PRO A 95 -10.70 1.36 6.00
N ARG A 96 -11.52 0.38 6.41
CA ARG A 96 -11.53 -0.10 7.81
C ARG A 96 -10.24 -0.87 8.13
N ASN A 97 -9.89 -1.85 7.31
CA ASN A 97 -8.66 -2.63 7.46
C ASN A 97 -7.41 -1.72 7.45
N ALA A 98 -7.37 -0.75 6.54
CA ALA A 98 -6.31 0.25 6.49
C ALA A 98 -6.25 1.10 7.76
N LYS A 99 -7.38 1.59 8.26
CA LYS A 99 -7.41 2.36 9.52
C LYS A 99 -6.81 1.58 10.69
N ASP A 100 -7.20 0.32 10.86
CA ASP A 100 -6.76 -0.51 12.00
C ASP A 100 -5.24 -0.77 11.94
N HIS A 101 -4.71 -1.13 10.76
CA HIS A 101 -3.28 -1.44 10.60
C HIS A 101 -2.40 -0.18 10.66
N VAL A 102 -2.87 0.95 10.11
CA VAL A 102 -2.11 2.20 10.16
C VAL A 102 -2.09 2.76 11.57
N ALA A 103 -3.20 2.71 12.30
CA ALA A 103 -3.24 3.12 13.70
C ALA A 103 -2.30 2.26 14.54
N ALA A 104 -2.28 0.93 14.34
CA ALA A 104 -1.35 0.04 15.03
C ALA A 104 0.12 0.34 14.67
N ALA A 105 0.40 0.75 13.44
CA ALA A 105 1.75 1.06 13.00
C ALA A 105 2.27 2.42 13.47
N LEU A 106 1.44 3.48 13.41
CA LEU A 106 1.86 4.85 13.72
C LEU A 106 1.63 5.25 15.18
N ASN A 107 0.65 4.66 15.87
CA ASN A 107 0.28 5.04 17.24
C ASN A 107 0.75 4.04 18.31
N GLY A 108 1.57 3.06 17.94
CA GLY A 108 2.25 2.17 18.88
C GLY A 108 1.68 0.76 18.92
N SER A 109 2.35 -0.13 18.18
CA SER A 109 2.37 -1.55 18.51
C SER A 109 3.60 -1.82 19.38
N PRO A 110 3.51 -2.61 20.47
CA PRO A 110 4.64 -2.95 21.36
C PRO A 110 5.70 -3.85 20.69
N SER A 111 5.60 -4.11 19.39
CA SER A 111 6.66 -4.71 18.58
C SER A 111 7.86 -3.76 18.50
N ALA A 112 9.04 -4.20 18.95
CA ALA A 112 10.28 -3.39 19.00
C ALA A 112 10.69 -2.75 17.65
N LEU A 113 10.16 -3.23 16.52
CA LEU A 113 10.44 -2.72 15.18
C LEU A 113 9.61 -1.48 14.80
N LEU A 114 8.44 -1.29 15.42
CA LEU A 114 7.55 -0.13 15.21
C LEU A 114 7.75 0.95 16.29
N ALA A 115 8.77 0.79 17.14
CA ALA A 115 9.04 1.71 18.24
C ALA A 115 9.61 3.06 17.77
N ARG A 116 10.16 3.14 16.54
CA ARG A 116 10.71 4.37 15.97
C ARG A 116 9.72 4.96 14.96
N ARG A 117 9.35 6.22 15.18
CA ARG A 117 8.52 7.00 14.26
C ARG A 117 9.19 7.08 12.89
N PRO A 118 8.47 6.82 11.79
CA PRO A 118 9.04 6.95 10.45
C PRO A 118 9.29 8.42 10.08
N ASP A 119 10.25 8.64 9.20
CA ASP A 119 10.54 9.95 8.60
C ASP A 119 9.49 10.30 7.54
N ALA A 120 8.94 9.28 6.86
CA ALA A 120 7.82 9.43 5.94
C ALA A 120 6.96 8.17 5.83
N VAL A 121 5.75 8.35 5.33
CA VAL A 121 4.83 7.29 4.89
C VAL A 121 4.71 7.31 3.36
N LEU A 122 4.77 6.14 2.73
CA LEU A 122 4.48 5.98 1.31
C LEU A 122 3.34 4.96 1.12
N VAL A 123 2.23 5.40 0.55
CA VAL A 123 1.14 4.52 0.12
C VAL A 123 1.38 4.07 -1.32
N ILE A 124 1.33 2.76 -1.54
CA ILE A 124 1.55 2.16 -2.86
C ILE A 124 0.35 1.29 -3.26
N GLY A 125 0.10 1.18 -4.56
CA GLY A 125 -0.90 0.25 -5.07
C GLY A 125 -1.49 0.65 -6.39
N LEU A 126 -2.67 0.11 -6.68
CA LEU A 126 -3.42 0.41 -7.89
C LEU A 126 -4.56 1.40 -7.61
N CYS A 127 -5.03 2.08 -8.64
CA CYS A 127 -6.21 2.96 -8.58
C CYS A 127 -7.03 2.87 -9.88
N GLY A 128 -8.30 3.28 -9.83
CA GLY A 128 -9.14 3.45 -11.01
C GLY A 128 -9.05 4.88 -11.53
N GLY A 129 -8.94 5.06 -12.85
CA GLY A 129 -8.98 6.38 -13.49
C GLY A 129 -10.41 6.91 -13.58
N LEU A 130 -10.59 8.19 -13.29
CA LEU A 130 -11.87 8.90 -13.33
C LEU A 130 -11.96 9.92 -14.48
N THR A 131 -10.84 10.23 -15.12
CA THR A 131 -10.73 11.18 -16.24
C THR A 131 -10.27 10.46 -17.52
N ASP A 132 -10.51 11.10 -18.67
CA ASP A 132 -10.12 10.53 -19.97
C ASP A 132 -8.62 10.72 -20.27
N SER A 133 -7.95 11.64 -19.55
CA SER A 133 -6.51 11.88 -19.66
C SER A 133 -5.66 10.77 -19.03
N LEU A 134 -6.25 9.96 -18.14
CA LEU A 134 -5.54 8.91 -17.40
C LEU A 134 -5.81 7.52 -18.00
N SER A 135 -4.82 7.03 -18.74
CA SER A 135 -4.85 5.69 -19.34
C SER A 135 -4.35 4.59 -18.39
N GLU A 136 -4.73 3.34 -18.66
CA GLU A 136 -4.23 2.17 -17.91
C GLU A 136 -2.70 2.10 -17.96
N GLY A 137 -2.05 1.89 -16.81
CA GLY A 137 -0.61 1.78 -16.66
C GLY A 137 0.13 3.08 -16.36
N ARG A 138 -0.57 4.23 -16.33
CA ARG A 138 0.02 5.51 -15.89
C ARG A 138 0.36 5.45 -14.41
N VAL A 139 1.59 5.86 -14.08
CA VAL A 139 2.02 6.09 -12.70
C VAL A 139 1.51 7.46 -12.29
N VAL A 140 0.92 7.55 -11.11
CA VAL A 140 0.30 8.77 -10.60
C VAL A 140 0.75 9.06 -9.18
N ALA A 141 0.99 10.33 -8.92
CA ALA A 141 1.45 10.93 -7.68
C ALA A 141 0.32 11.78 -7.11
N TYR A 142 -0.18 11.49 -5.91
CA TYR A 142 -1.31 12.28 -5.40
C TYR A 142 -0.80 13.62 -4.85
N THR A 143 -1.51 14.70 -5.15
CA THR A 143 -1.36 16.01 -4.49
C THR A 143 -2.17 16.07 -3.20
N GLY A 144 -3.34 15.43 -3.20
CA GLY A 144 -4.19 15.26 -2.04
C GLY A 144 -5.23 14.18 -2.29
N CYS A 145 -5.96 13.83 -1.24
CA CYS A 145 -7.00 12.81 -1.30
C CYS A 145 -8.24 13.23 -0.52
N GLY A 146 -9.41 13.15 -1.15
CA GLY A 146 -10.71 13.28 -0.49
C GLY A 146 -11.32 11.94 -0.10
N PHE A 147 -12.42 11.97 0.66
CA PHE A 147 -13.25 10.80 0.93
C PHE A 147 -14.64 11.00 0.31
N THR A 148 -15.22 9.93 -0.22
CA THR A 148 -16.52 9.96 -0.94
C THR A 148 -17.74 10.41 -0.13
N ASP A 149 -17.62 10.66 1.17
CA ASP A 149 -18.73 11.15 2.00
C ASP A 149 -18.98 12.65 1.81
N GLY A 150 -18.06 13.39 1.18
CA GLY A 150 -18.19 14.82 0.91
C GLY A 150 -18.21 15.71 2.15
N VAL A 151 -18.00 15.13 3.34
CA VAL A 151 -17.98 15.86 4.62
C VAL A 151 -16.55 16.09 5.07
N ARG A 152 -15.69 15.09 4.82
CA ARG A 152 -14.30 15.13 5.22
C ARG A 152 -13.46 16.06 4.34
N PRO A 153 -12.51 16.84 4.93
CA PRO A 153 -11.65 17.70 4.15
C PRO A 153 -10.68 16.86 3.30
N ILE A 154 -10.24 17.43 2.18
CA ILE A 154 -9.16 16.86 1.38
C ILE A 154 -7.86 16.95 2.20
N LEU A 155 -7.13 15.85 2.28
CA LEU A 155 -5.84 15.77 2.95
C LEU A 155 -4.71 15.83 1.94
N SER A 156 -3.78 16.76 2.13
CA SER A 156 -2.63 16.96 1.24
C SER A 156 -1.55 15.90 1.45
N CYS A 157 -0.87 15.53 0.37
CA CYS A 157 0.41 14.83 0.43
C CYS A 157 1.56 15.83 0.67
N SER A 158 2.72 15.35 1.08
CA SER A 158 3.93 16.17 1.20
C SER A 158 4.46 16.56 -0.18
N ASP A 159 4.34 17.84 -0.54
CA ASP A 159 4.83 18.35 -1.83
C ASP A 159 6.34 18.11 -2.00
N THR A 160 7.15 18.35 -0.98
CA THR A 160 8.61 18.11 -1.01
C THR A 160 8.95 16.67 -1.37
N ILE A 161 8.27 15.70 -0.76
CA ILE A 161 8.49 14.28 -1.04
C ILE A 161 7.97 13.94 -2.44
N MET A 162 6.77 14.39 -2.79
CA MET A 162 6.16 14.06 -4.07
C MET A 162 6.89 14.68 -5.27
N ASP A 163 7.44 15.88 -5.13
CA ASP A 163 8.30 16.53 -6.12
C ASP A 163 9.59 15.73 -6.31
N SER A 164 10.21 15.31 -5.21
CA SER A 164 11.42 14.47 -5.23
C SER A 164 11.16 13.11 -5.90
N VAL A 165 10.04 12.46 -5.56
CA VAL A 165 9.60 11.19 -6.15
C VAL A 165 9.35 11.36 -7.65
N THR A 166 8.65 12.42 -8.05
CA THR A 166 8.31 12.69 -9.45
C THR A 166 9.56 12.99 -10.27
N ALA A 167 10.49 13.80 -9.74
CA ALA A 167 11.77 14.09 -10.38
C ALA A 167 12.62 12.82 -10.55
N CYS A 168 12.66 11.95 -9.54
CA CYS A 168 13.40 10.70 -9.58
C CYS A 168 12.85 9.73 -10.66
N LEU A 169 11.53 9.60 -10.75
CA LEU A 169 10.87 8.83 -11.80
C LEU A 169 11.14 9.40 -13.19
N SER A 170 11.02 10.73 -13.34
CA SER A 170 11.27 11.43 -14.61
C SER A 170 12.72 11.24 -15.09
N ALA A 171 13.70 11.36 -14.19
CA ALA A 171 15.12 11.11 -14.51
C ALA A 171 15.37 9.66 -14.97
N SER A 172 14.51 8.73 -14.57
CA SER A 172 14.54 7.32 -14.96
C SER A 172 13.64 7.00 -16.16
N GLY A 173 13.08 8.01 -16.83
CA GLY A 173 12.23 7.86 -18.01
C GLY A 173 10.81 7.35 -17.71
N ILE A 174 10.36 7.41 -16.45
CA ILE A 174 9.00 7.05 -16.06
C ILE A 174 8.18 8.33 -15.87
N ALA A 175 7.21 8.54 -16.77
CA ALA A 175 6.24 9.61 -16.61
C ALA A 175 5.34 9.36 -15.40
N CYS A 176 5.17 10.39 -14.57
CA CYS A 176 4.35 10.37 -13.37
C CYS A 176 3.46 11.61 -13.35
N ASP A 177 2.14 11.42 -13.39
CA ASP A 177 1.18 12.53 -13.40
C ASP A 177 0.79 12.91 -11.97
N ARG A 178 0.71 14.22 -11.68
CA ARG A 178 0.17 14.72 -10.41
C ARG A 178 -1.35 14.74 -10.48
N VAL A 179 -2.03 14.15 -9.50
CA VAL A 179 -3.48 13.93 -9.53
C VAL A 179 -4.13 14.15 -8.16
N THR A 180 -5.42 14.50 -8.15
CA THR A 180 -6.24 14.49 -6.93
C THR A 180 -6.94 13.13 -6.79
N GLY A 181 -6.71 12.45 -5.67
CA GLY A 181 -7.33 11.16 -5.37
C GLY A 181 -8.66 11.29 -4.61
N ILE A 182 -9.45 10.22 -4.67
CA ILE A 182 -10.59 10.03 -3.76
C ILE A 182 -10.65 8.60 -3.26
N THR A 183 -10.82 8.43 -1.95
CA THR A 183 -11.03 7.11 -1.35
C THR A 183 -12.52 6.80 -1.24
N SER A 184 -12.91 5.67 -1.82
CA SER A 184 -14.25 5.12 -1.79
C SER A 184 -14.28 3.79 -1.03
N PRO A 185 -15.27 3.54 -0.13
CA PRO A 185 -15.45 2.23 0.48
C PRO A 185 -15.98 1.17 -0.51
N ARG A 186 -16.40 1.59 -1.72
CA ARG A 186 -16.95 0.73 -2.77
C ARG A 186 -16.11 0.84 -4.04
N ILE A 187 -16.02 -0.25 -4.78
CA ILE A 187 -15.38 -0.27 -6.10
C ILE A 187 -16.32 0.41 -7.10
N ALA A 188 -15.83 1.42 -7.81
CA ALA A 188 -16.55 2.03 -8.92
C ALA A 188 -16.45 1.12 -10.16
N THR A 189 -17.52 0.41 -10.47
CA THR A 189 -17.54 -0.66 -11.47
C THR A 189 -18.04 -0.21 -12.83
N THR A 190 -18.79 0.90 -12.87
CA THR A 190 -19.40 1.43 -14.09
C THR A 190 -18.85 2.82 -14.45
N PRO A 191 -18.90 3.22 -15.74
CA PRO A 191 -18.54 4.58 -16.15
C PRO A 191 -19.37 5.66 -15.46
N ALA A 192 -20.64 5.39 -15.16
CA ALA A 192 -21.52 6.33 -14.47
C ALA A 192 -21.08 6.55 -13.01
N GLU A 193 -20.73 5.48 -12.30
CA GLU A 193 -20.18 5.57 -10.93
C GLU A 193 -18.86 6.35 -10.93
N LYS A 194 -17.95 6.06 -11.87
CA LYS A 194 -16.68 6.78 -11.99
C LYS A 194 -16.87 8.26 -12.33
N LEU A 195 -17.82 8.58 -13.21
CA LEU A 195 -18.17 9.96 -13.52
C LEU A 195 -18.75 10.70 -12.30
N ALA A 196 -19.55 10.04 -11.47
CA ALA A 196 -20.07 10.62 -10.24
C ALA A 196 -18.94 10.98 -9.25
N LEU A 197 -17.90 10.15 -9.17
CA LEU A 197 -16.70 10.44 -8.40
C LEU A 197 -15.86 11.56 -9.02
N ALA A 198 -15.70 11.58 -10.35
CA ALA A 198 -14.98 12.64 -11.06
C ALA A 198 -15.60 14.03 -10.80
N LYS A 199 -16.93 14.11 -10.73
CA LYS A 199 -17.68 15.34 -10.41
C LYS A 199 -17.38 15.90 -9.02
N GLN A 200 -16.76 15.12 -8.13
CA GLN A 200 -16.28 15.57 -6.82
C GLN A 200 -14.87 16.19 -6.89
N GLY A 201 -14.31 16.39 -8.08
CA GLY A 201 -12.99 16.99 -8.28
C GLY A 201 -11.83 16.00 -8.21
N ALA A 202 -12.10 14.70 -8.35
CA ALA A 202 -11.09 13.65 -8.29
C ALA A 202 -10.71 13.12 -9.68
N ASP A 203 -9.43 12.84 -9.87
CA ASP A 203 -8.88 12.27 -11.09
C ASP A 203 -8.80 10.75 -11.05
N VAL A 204 -8.67 10.19 -9.84
CA VAL A 204 -8.47 8.76 -9.57
C VAL A 204 -9.18 8.34 -8.29
N VAL A 205 -9.59 7.07 -8.24
CA VAL A 205 -10.23 6.45 -7.06
C VAL A 205 -9.41 5.27 -6.53
N ASP A 206 -9.32 5.18 -5.21
CA ASP A 206 -8.85 3.99 -4.50
C ASP A 206 -9.72 3.69 -3.26
N MET A 207 -9.28 2.75 -2.41
CA MET A 207 -10.03 2.31 -1.24
C MET A 207 -9.32 2.55 0.10
N GLU A 208 -8.13 3.15 0.14
CA GLU A 208 -7.30 3.21 1.36
C GLU A 208 -6.54 4.53 1.58
N SER A 209 -6.23 5.32 0.54
CA SER A 209 -5.26 6.42 0.68
C SER A 209 -5.68 7.47 1.70
N TYR A 210 -6.96 7.87 1.71
CA TYR A 210 -7.47 8.86 2.64
C TYR A 210 -7.22 8.50 4.11
N VAL A 211 -7.54 7.26 4.50
CA VAL A 211 -7.42 6.83 5.90
C VAL A 211 -5.96 6.70 6.34
N ILE A 212 -5.06 6.37 5.41
CA ILE A 212 -3.62 6.35 5.69
C ILE A 212 -3.08 7.78 5.82
N LEU A 213 -3.49 8.69 4.93
CA LEU A 213 -3.14 10.11 5.01
C LEU A 213 -3.66 10.76 6.29
N GLU A 214 -4.89 10.45 6.70
CA GLU A 214 -5.50 10.95 7.93
C GLU A 214 -4.69 10.52 9.16
N ALA A 215 -4.33 9.25 9.23
CA ALA A 215 -3.52 8.74 10.33
C ALA A 215 -2.09 9.30 10.33
N ALA A 216 -1.46 9.46 9.16
CA ALA A 216 -0.15 10.09 9.04
C ALA A 216 -0.17 11.56 9.47
N ALA A 217 -1.20 12.32 9.04
CA ALA A 217 -1.40 13.69 9.46
C ALA A 217 -1.60 13.82 10.98
N ASN A 218 -2.44 12.96 11.58
CA ASN A 218 -2.64 12.90 13.03
C ASN A 218 -1.35 12.54 13.79
N ALA A 219 -0.52 11.67 13.21
CA ALA A 219 0.78 11.32 13.75
C ALA A 219 1.87 12.37 13.47
N GLY A 220 1.58 13.42 12.67
CA GLY A 220 2.50 14.47 12.22
C GLY A 220 3.61 13.98 11.27
N VAL A 221 3.39 12.87 10.56
CA VAL A 221 4.37 12.25 9.66
C VAL A 221 4.07 12.67 8.22
N PRO A 222 5.05 13.18 7.46
CA PRO A 222 4.89 13.45 6.02
C PRO A 222 4.46 12.21 5.25
N ALA A 223 3.46 12.35 4.39
CA ALA A 223 2.92 11.23 3.63
C ALA A 223 2.92 11.49 2.12
N ALA A 224 3.20 10.42 1.37
CA ALA A 224 3.22 10.37 -0.08
C ALA A 224 2.33 9.24 -0.57
N VAL A 225 1.70 9.41 -1.74
CA VAL A 225 0.88 8.37 -2.38
C VAL A 225 1.32 8.22 -3.83
N LEU A 226 1.73 7.00 -4.17
CA LEU A 226 2.16 6.62 -5.51
C LEU A 226 1.34 5.41 -5.97
N ARG A 227 0.52 5.60 -6.99
CA ARG A 227 -0.34 4.52 -7.52
C ARG A 227 -0.17 4.36 -9.01
N VAL A 228 -0.70 3.25 -9.54
CA VAL A 228 -0.82 3.04 -10.98
C VAL A 228 -2.27 2.86 -11.36
N VAL A 229 -2.70 3.53 -12.44
CA VAL A 229 -4.05 3.40 -12.99
C VAL A 229 -4.23 2.00 -13.56
N ALA A 230 -5.08 1.17 -12.94
CA ALA A 230 -5.32 -0.21 -13.36
C ALA A 230 -6.46 -0.33 -14.37
N ASP A 231 -7.44 0.57 -14.31
CA ASP A 231 -8.60 0.59 -15.19
C ASP A 231 -9.02 2.04 -15.49
N SER A 232 -9.39 2.31 -16.74
CA SER A 232 -9.77 3.65 -17.19
C SER A 232 -11.21 4.02 -16.82
N ARG A 233 -11.58 5.30 -16.96
CA ARG A 233 -12.94 5.82 -16.70
C ARG A 233 -14.03 5.06 -17.46
N ALA A 234 -13.81 4.76 -18.73
CA ALA A 234 -14.79 4.06 -19.58
C ALA A 234 -14.89 2.55 -19.29
N ARG A 235 -14.01 2.01 -18.45
CA ARG A 235 -13.92 0.57 -18.23
C ARG A 235 -15.00 0.07 -17.29
N VAL A 236 -15.82 -0.87 -17.78
CA VAL A 236 -16.75 -1.66 -16.95
C VAL A 236 -16.02 -2.82 -16.28
N LEU A 237 -16.18 -2.93 -14.96
CA LEU A 237 -15.61 -4.00 -14.14
C LEU A 237 -16.68 -5.06 -13.79
N PRO A 238 -16.28 -6.30 -13.45
CA PRO A 238 -17.15 -7.21 -12.71
C PRO A 238 -17.64 -6.55 -11.42
N ASP A 239 -18.86 -6.87 -10.99
CA ASP A 239 -19.40 -6.35 -9.73
C ASP A 239 -18.76 -7.02 -8.51
N LEU A 240 -17.52 -6.60 -8.23
CA LEU A 240 -16.71 -7.06 -7.12
C LEU A 240 -17.21 -6.54 -5.77
N ASN A 241 -18.14 -5.57 -5.75
CA ASN A 241 -18.76 -5.12 -4.50
C ASN A 241 -19.49 -6.27 -3.81
N ARG A 242 -20.07 -7.22 -4.58
CA ARG A 242 -20.68 -8.45 -4.04
C ARG A 242 -19.69 -9.38 -3.35
N ALA A 243 -18.40 -9.20 -3.63
CA ALA A 243 -17.32 -9.95 -3.03
C ALA A 243 -16.68 -9.24 -1.83
N LEU A 244 -17.09 -8.01 -1.49
CA LEU A 244 -16.61 -7.35 -0.29
C LEU A 244 -17.21 -8.01 0.96
N ASN A 245 -16.38 -8.21 1.98
CA ASN A 245 -16.80 -8.63 3.31
C ASN A 245 -17.16 -7.40 4.17
N GLU A 246 -17.62 -7.63 5.40
CA GLU A 246 -18.04 -6.58 6.34
C GLU A 246 -16.91 -5.58 6.67
N HIS A 247 -15.67 -6.04 6.57
CA HIS A 247 -14.46 -5.25 6.80
C HIS A 247 -13.96 -4.51 5.54
N GLY A 248 -14.62 -4.66 4.39
CA GLY A 248 -14.25 -4.00 3.13
C GLY A 248 -13.15 -4.71 2.33
N GLY A 249 -12.73 -5.91 2.76
CA GLY A 249 -11.80 -6.76 2.01
C GLY A 249 -12.52 -7.70 1.04
N LEU A 250 -11.83 -8.19 0.01
CA LEU A 250 -12.40 -9.19 -0.91
C LEU A 250 -12.43 -10.59 -0.28
N ASP A 251 -13.62 -11.20 -0.25
CA ASP A 251 -13.85 -12.61 0.00
C ASP A 251 -13.53 -13.42 -1.27
N GLY A 252 -12.54 -14.31 -1.20
CA GLY A 252 -12.09 -15.10 -2.35
C GLY A 252 -13.15 -16.03 -2.95
N ARG A 253 -14.09 -16.56 -2.15
CA ARG A 253 -15.17 -17.43 -2.66
C ARG A 253 -16.20 -16.61 -3.42
N LYS A 254 -16.62 -15.47 -2.85
CA LYS A 254 -17.55 -14.56 -3.53
C LYS A 254 -16.91 -13.95 -4.78
N ALA A 255 -15.62 -13.62 -4.73
CA ALA A 255 -14.86 -13.14 -5.89
C ALA A 255 -14.83 -14.18 -7.02
N LEU A 256 -14.68 -15.46 -6.69
CA LEU A 256 -14.76 -16.55 -7.67
C LEU A 256 -16.14 -16.62 -8.33
N LEU A 257 -17.22 -16.49 -7.57
CA LEU A 257 -18.58 -16.50 -8.12
C LEU A 257 -18.81 -15.33 -9.07
N VAL A 258 -18.35 -14.12 -8.71
CA VAL A 258 -18.38 -12.95 -9.60
C VAL A 258 -17.55 -13.17 -10.86
N ALA A 259 -16.38 -13.82 -10.72
CA ALA A 259 -15.51 -14.16 -11.84
C ALA A 259 -16.15 -15.14 -12.82
N LEU A 260 -16.84 -16.17 -12.30
CA LEU A 260 -17.55 -17.16 -13.11
C LEU A 260 -18.76 -16.55 -13.83
N GLY A 261 -19.43 -15.57 -13.21
CA GLY A 261 -20.55 -14.86 -13.83
C GLY A 261 -20.16 -13.87 -14.94
N SER A 262 -18.88 -13.50 -15.06
CA SER A 262 -18.43 -12.51 -16.05
C SER A 262 -16.99 -12.74 -16.55
N PRO A 263 -16.70 -13.92 -17.13
CA PRO A 263 -15.33 -14.41 -17.35
C PRO A 263 -14.50 -13.47 -18.23
N LEU A 264 -15.07 -12.90 -19.30
CA LEU A 264 -14.37 -11.96 -20.17
C LEU A 264 -14.00 -10.66 -19.44
N ARG A 265 -14.91 -10.10 -18.63
CA ARG A 265 -14.65 -8.88 -17.86
C ARG A 265 -13.57 -9.13 -16.81
N THR A 266 -13.64 -10.27 -16.12
CA THR A 266 -12.63 -10.67 -15.14
C THR A 266 -11.27 -10.94 -15.78
N ALA A 267 -11.21 -11.65 -16.90
CA ALA A 267 -9.95 -11.90 -17.60
C ALA A 267 -9.28 -10.58 -18.02
N ARG A 268 -10.05 -9.63 -18.56
CA ARG A 268 -9.54 -8.31 -18.92
C ARG A 268 -9.11 -7.50 -17.70
N LEU A 269 -9.80 -7.61 -16.56
CA LEU A 269 -9.41 -6.96 -15.30
C LEU A 269 -8.07 -7.52 -14.80
N ILE A 270 -7.92 -8.85 -14.74
CA ILE A 270 -6.68 -9.50 -14.33
C ILE A 270 -5.52 -9.09 -15.25
N ALA A 271 -5.75 -9.04 -16.56
CA ALA A 271 -4.74 -8.61 -17.51
C ALA A 271 -4.31 -7.15 -17.30
N ALA A 272 -5.26 -6.27 -17.02
CA ALA A 272 -5.02 -4.86 -16.73
C ALA A 272 -4.25 -4.67 -15.41
N ASN A 273 -4.69 -5.30 -14.32
CA ASN A 273 -3.99 -5.27 -13.03
C ASN A 273 -2.56 -5.81 -13.16
N ARG A 274 -2.33 -6.87 -13.95
CA ARG A 274 -0.97 -7.38 -14.22
C ARG A 274 -0.09 -6.37 -14.96
N ARG A 275 -0.64 -5.62 -15.93
CA ARG A 275 0.10 -4.55 -16.61
C ARG A 275 0.44 -3.42 -15.64
N ALA A 276 -0.55 -2.99 -14.86
CA ALA A 276 -0.38 -1.93 -13.87
C ALA A 276 0.63 -2.31 -12.78
N MET A 277 0.57 -3.54 -12.28
CA MET A 277 1.54 -4.07 -11.32
C MET A 277 2.97 -4.06 -11.86
N ARG A 278 3.19 -4.35 -13.16
CA ARG A 278 4.53 -4.23 -13.76
C ARG A 278 5.03 -2.79 -13.78
N ALA A 279 4.16 -1.83 -14.07
CA ALA A 279 4.53 -0.41 -14.00
C ALA A 279 4.82 0.02 -12.56
N LEU A 280 4.02 -0.45 -11.60
CA LEU A 280 4.23 -0.19 -10.18
C LEU A 280 5.58 -0.76 -9.71
N THR A 281 5.91 -2.01 -10.07
CA THR A 281 7.21 -2.61 -9.76
C THR A 281 8.37 -1.75 -10.25
N LYS A 282 8.34 -1.32 -11.52
CA LYS A 282 9.39 -0.46 -12.09
C LYS A 282 9.52 0.86 -11.35
N ALA A 283 8.40 1.51 -11.02
CA ALA A 283 8.42 2.77 -10.27
C ALA A 283 9.00 2.59 -8.86
N LEU A 284 8.61 1.52 -8.15
CA LEU A 284 9.09 1.24 -6.79
C LEU A 284 10.57 0.87 -6.75
N GLU A 285 11.08 0.19 -7.78
CA GLU A 285 12.51 -0.13 -7.91
C GLU A 285 13.43 1.10 -7.90
N ILE A 286 12.89 2.24 -8.34
CA ILE A 286 13.56 3.54 -8.34
C ILE A 286 13.28 4.26 -7.02
N VAL A 287 12.00 4.49 -6.72
CA VAL A 287 11.56 5.40 -5.65
C VAL A 287 12.01 4.93 -4.27
N VAL A 288 11.84 3.64 -3.95
CA VAL A 288 12.10 3.13 -2.60
C VAL A 288 13.60 3.16 -2.24
N LYS A 289 14.48 3.17 -3.25
CA LYS A 289 15.94 3.23 -3.05
C LYS A 289 16.49 4.65 -3.08
N ALA A 290 15.69 5.63 -3.50
CA ALA A 290 16.12 7.01 -3.71
C ALA A 290 16.07 7.83 -2.40
N PRO A 291 16.92 8.86 -2.27
CA PRO A 291 16.91 9.77 -1.12
C PRO A 291 15.76 10.80 -1.21
N CYS A 292 14.51 10.32 -1.33
CA CYS A 292 13.32 11.19 -1.48
C CYS A 292 12.58 11.46 -0.15
N PHE A 293 12.97 10.80 0.94
CA PHE A 293 12.19 10.70 2.18
C PHE A 293 12.95 11.19 3.42
N ALA A 294 13.99 11.99 3.21
CA ALA A 294 14.83 12.59 4.25
C ALA A 294 14.55 14.09 4.35
#